data_AF-A0A7Y5GWV3-F1
#
_entry.id   AF-A0A7Y5GWV3-F1
#
_cell.length_a   1.000
_cell.length_b   1.000
_cell.length_c   1.000
_cell.angle_alpha   90.00
_cell.angle_beta   90.00
_cell.angle_gamma   90.00
#
_symmetry.space_group_name_H-M   'P 1'
#
loop_
_entity.id
_entity.type
_entity.pdbx_description
1 polymer ?
#
loop_
_entity_poly.entity_id
_entity_poly.type
_entity_poly.pdbx_seq_one_letter_code
_entity_poly.pdbx_strand_id
1 'polypeptide(L)'
;MVSDSHYRTVIRSLAAGRVVPFLGAGVNLCGRPPGVSWKPDTIDFLPSGAELGKHLADSFGYPFDETWDLIRVSHYLDVMFGSGALYDALHALFDKDFPPTAVHKCFASIPNILTRKNYRSDHLLIATTNYDDVLERAFRAEGELFDVVYYVADGERRGMFEHLAPDGTIWLIDKPNEYKNLSLSERSIILKLHGAVSRFRANGDADNYVITEDHYIEYLTRTDLSKLLPVTVTAKLARSHILFLGYALRDWNLRAILRRIWQDQKLSWNSWAVLLAPDAVDIRYWSRREIELLDIRLEEYIAAITSRLDDLPPV
;
A
#
# COMPACT_ATOMS: atom_id res chain seq x y z
N MET A 1 -7.88 18.09 -17.07
CA MET A 1 -9.12 17.65 -16.38
C MET A 1 -9.39 16.21 -16.76
N VAL A 2 -9.59 15.33 -15.78
CA VAL A 2 -9.92 13.92 -16.00
C VAL A 2 -11.32 13.80 -16.61
N SER A 3 -11.49 12.95 -17.62
CA SER A 3 -12.76 12.81 -18.34
C SER A 3 -13.84 12.15 -17.48
N ASP A 4 -15.11 12.50 -17.69
CA ASP A 4 -16.23 11.81 -17.01
C ASP A 4 -16.29 10.33 -17.40
N SER A 5 -15.92 9.98 -18.63
CA SER A 5 -15.81 8.58 -19.09
C SER A 5 -14.84 7.75 -18.25
N HIS A 6 -13.72 8.34 -17.81
CA HIS A 6 -12.79 7.69 -16.90
C HIS A 6 -13.48 7.32 -15.59
N TYR A 7 -14.09 8.31 -14.92
CA TYR A 7 -14.77 8.07 -13.64
C TYR A 7 -15.88 7.03 -13.76
N ARG A 8 -16.72 7.10 -14.81
CA ARG A 8 -17.74 6.07 -15.06
C ARG A 8 -17.15 4.67 -15.19
N THR A 9 -15.99 4.55 -15.84
CA THR A 9 -15.30 3.27 -16.02
C THR A 9 -14.79 2.74 -14.68
N VAL A 10 -14.08 3.57 -13.91
CA VAL A 10 -13.55 3.18 -12.59
C VAL A 10 -14.67 2.81 -11.62
N ILE A 11 -15.73 3.62 -11.53
CA ILE A 11 -16.87 3.37 -10.63
C ILE A 11 -17.61 2.09 -11.01
N ARG A 12 -17.88 1.86 -12.30
CA ARG A 12 -18.49 0.61 -12.77
C ARG A 12 -17.61 -0.60 -12.45
N SER A 13 -16.30 -0.48 -12.62
CA SER A 13 -15.36 -1.57 -12.33
C SER A 13 -15.20 -1.81 -10.82
N LEU A 14 -15.22 -0.76 -9.99
CA LEU A 14 -15.23 -0.86 -8.52
C LEU A 14 -16.49 -1.59 -8.04
N ALA A 15 -17.68 -1.16 -8.49
CA ALA A 15 -18.95 -1.79 -8.15
C ALA A 15 -19.06 -3.24 -8.66
N ALA A 16 -18.27 -3.61 -9.66
CA ALA A 16 -18.18 -4.98 -10.16
C ALA A 16 -17.05 -5.80 -9.50
N GLY A 17 -16.35 -5.26 -8.49
CA GLY A 17 -15.23 -5.93 -7.82
C GLY A 17 -14.04 -6.19 -8.75
N ARG A 18 -13.79 -5.33 -9.74
CA ARG A 18 -12.76 -5.50 -10.78
C ARG A 18 -11.65 -4.46 -10.75
N VAL A 19 -11.50 -3.75 -9.64
CA VAL A 19 -10.39 -2.81 -9.42
C VAL A 19 -9.62 -3.24 -8.19
N VAL A 20 -8.29 -3.27 -8.30
CA VAL A 20 -7.37 -3.38 -7.17
C VAL A 20 -6.72 -2.01 -6.97
N PRO A 21 -7.07 -1.27 -5.90
CA PRO A 21 -6.33 -0.10 -5.49
C PRO A 21 -4.93 -0.51 -5.03
N PHE A 22 -3.93 0.21 -5.50
CA PHE A 22 -2.53 0.02 -5.14
C PHE A 22 -2.03 1.32 -4.50
N LEU A 23 -1.77 1.30 -3.19
CA LEU A 23 -1.56 2.49 -2.38
C LEU A 23 -0.09 2.65 -1.96
N GLY A 24 0.52 3.76 -2.38
CA GLY A 24 1.87 4.18 -1.99
C GLY A 24 1.88 5.22 -0.88
N ALA A 25 3.06 5.63 -0.44
CA ALA A 25 3.22 6.53 0.71
C ALA A 25 2.55 7.90 0.51
N GLY A 26 2.35 8.35 -0.74
CA GLY A 26 1.66 9.61 -1.04
C GLY A 26 0.19 9.64 -0.59
N VAL A 27 -0.46 8.49 -0.36
CA VAL A 27 -1.83 8.46 0.18
C VAL A 27 -1.92 9.00 1.61
N ASN A 28 -0.82 8.91 2.36
CA ASN A 28 -0.68 9.44 3.71
C ASN A 28 -0.48 10.96 3.74
N LEU A 29 -0.16 11.55 2.58
CA LEU A 29 -0.03 13.00 2.40
C LEU A 29 -1.32 13.63 1.84
N CYS A 30 -2.33 12.82 1.52
CA CYS A 30 -3.58 13.31 0.94
C CYS A 30 -4.34 14.20 1.95
N GLY A 31 -4.65 15.44 1.53
CA GLY A 31 -5.30 16.44 2.39
C GLY A 31 -4.33 17.16 3.34
N ARG A 32 -3.02 16.87 3.28
CA ARG A 32 -2.02 17.63 4.04
C ARG A 32 -1.93 19.06 3.48
N PRO A 33 -2.01 20.12 4.32
CA PRO A 33 -1.89 21.49 3.84
C PRO A 33 -0.54 21.76 3.18
N PRO A 34 -0.48 22.53 2.08
CA PRO A 34 0.78 22.86 1.41
C PRO A 34 1.77 23.55 2.35
N GLY A 35 3.03 23.14 2.29
CA GLY A 35 4.13 23.75 3.07
C GLY A 35 4.19 23.33 4.54
N VAL A 36 3.28 22.49 5.02
CA VAL A 36 3.34 21.97 6.39
C VAL A 36 4.20 20.71 6.43
N SER A 37 5.28 20.76 7.21
CA SER A 37 6.17 19.63 7.46
C SER A 37 5.68 18.77 8.62
N TRP A 38 6.01 17.49 8.54
CA TRP A 38 5.83 16.54 9.63
C TRP A 38 6.71 16.87 10.83
N LYS A 39 6.18 16.59 12.03
CA LYS A 39 6.88 16.73 13.31
C LYS A 39 6.78 15.41 14.09
N PRO A 40 7.91 14.85 14.58
CA PRO A 40 7.94 13.56 15.28
C PRO A 40 7.00 13.46 16.48
N ASP A 41 6.82 14.56 17.23
CA ASP A 41 6.04 14.58 18.46
C ASP A 41 4.53 14.82 18.24
N THR A 42 4.10 14.89 16.98
CA THR A 42 2.69 15.13 16.61
C THR A 42 2.12 13.92 15.88
N ILE A 43 0.79 13.81 15.90
CA ILE A 43 0.04 12.76 15.22
C ILE A 43 -0.84 13.31 14.10
N ASP A 44 -0.60 14.54 13.66
CA ASP A 44 -1.46 15.23 12.67
C ASP A 44 -1.51 14.47 11.33
N PHE A 45 -0.39 13.89 10.92
CA PHE A 45 -0.23 13.07 9.71
C PHE A 45 1.10 12.30 9.74
N LEU A 46 1.20 11.25 8.94
CA LEU A 46 2.43 10.45 8.76
C LEU A 46 3.49 11.21 7.95
N PRO A 47 4.79 10.95 8.15
CA PRO A 47 5.86 11.54 7.34
C PRO A 47 5.83 11.06 5.90
N SER A 48 6.34 11.88 4.99
CA SER A 48 6.83 11.41 3.69
C SER A 48 8.13 10.61 3.86
N GLY A 49 8.52 9.84 2.85
CA GLY A 49 9.80 9.10 2.88
C GLY A 49 11.01 10.01 3.14
N ALA A 50 11.02 11.21 2.54
CA ALA A 50 12.08 12.20 2.75
C ALA A 50 12.11 12.76 4.18
N GLU A 51 10.94 13.01 4.78
CA GLU A 51 10.84 13.46 6.17
C GLU A 51 11.27 12.37 7.16
N LEU A 52 10.90 11.11 6.88
CA LEU A 52 11.33 9.96 7.67
C LEU A 52 12.85 9.75 7.58
N GLY A 53 13.41 9.80 6.36
CA GLY A 53 14.85 9.70 6.15
C GLY A 53 15.59 10.77 6.94
N LYS A 54 15.13 12.03 6.86
CA LYS A 54 15.77 13.13 7.59
C LYS A 54 15.73 12.92 9.09
N HIS A 55 14.60 12.48 9.63
CA HIS A 55 14.49 12.24 11.06
C HIS A 55 15.37 11.10 11.56
N LEU A 56 15.48 10.01 10.81
CA LEU A 56 16.41 8.93 11.13
C LEU A 56 17.86 9.41 11.04
N ALA A 57 18.19 10.21 10.02
CA ALA A 57 19.51 10.79 9.83
C ALA A 57 19.91 11.68 11.02
N ASP A 58 19.02 12.58 11.44
CA ASP A 58 19.23 13.47 12.58
C ASP A 58 19.35 12.69 13.90
N SER A 59 18.54 11.63 14.08
CA SER A 59 18.49 10.87 15.34
C SER A 59 19.69 9.96 15.56
N PHE A 60 20.31 9.48 14.47
CA PHE A 60 21.42 8.52 14.52
C PHE A 60 22.75 9.11 14.02
N GLY A 61 22.80 10.40 13.71
CA GLY A 61 24.02 11.10 13.31
C GLY A 61 24.56 10.66 11.95
N TYR A 62 23.69 10.53 10.95
CA TYR A 62 24.07 10.18 9.57
C TYR A 62 25.05 11.22 8.98
N PRO A 63 26.24 10.82 8.50
CA PRO A 63 27.32 11.75 8.19
C PRO A 63 27.31 12.31 6.77
N PHE A 64 26.35 11.93 5.92
CA PHE A 64 26.30 12.31 4.50
C PHE A 64 25.17 13.29 4.19
N ASP A 65 25.28 13.98 3.05
CA ASP A 65 24.34 15.06 2.67
C ASP A 65 22.96 14.55 2.26
N GLU A 66 22.83 13.31 1.77
CA GLU A 66 21.56 12.72 1.31
C GLU A 66 20.65 12.27 2.47
N THR A 67 20.47 13.11 3.49
CA THR A 67 19.65 12.81 4.67
C THR A 67 18.19 12.51 4.32
N TRP A 68 17.70 12.93 3.16
CA TRP A 68 16.34 12.68 2.68
C TRP A 68 16.17 11.31 2.00
N ASP A 69 17.26 10.61 1.67
CA ASP A 69 17.20 9.29 1.06
C ASP A 69 16.97 8.23 2.14
N LEU A 70 15.69 7.92 2.37
CA LEU A 70 15.27 6.96 3.38
C LEU A 70 16.03 5.62 3.29
N ILE A 71 16.28 5.13 2.07
CA ILE A 71 16.86 3.81 1.88
C ILE A 71 18.33 3.81 2.29
N ARG A 72 19.08 4.84 1.84
CA ARG A 72 20.49 5.00 2.22
C ARG A 72 20.66 5.24 3.71
N VAL A 73 19.79 6.08 4.29
CA VAL A 73 19.79 6.35 5.73
C VAL A 73 19.47 5.08 6.50
N SER A 74 18.40 4.35 6.13
CA SER A 74 18.05 3.08 6.78
C SER A 74 19.15 2.02 6.63
N HIS A 75 19.81 1.92 5.48
CA HIS A 75 20.93 1.00 5.29
C HIS A 75 22.13 1.36 6.17
N TYR A 76 22.47 2.66 6.28
CA TYR A 76 23.52 3.09 7.22
C TYR A 76 23.16 2.75 8.67
N LEU A 77 21.91 2.97 9.07
CA LEU A 77 21.44 2.66 10.42
C LEU A 77 21.59 1.16 10.71
N ASP A 78 21.15 0.33 9.76
CA ASP A 78 21.23 -1.14 9.85
C ASP A 78 22.69 -1.62 9.96
N VAL A 79 23.60 -1.10 9.13
CA VAL A 79 25.02 -1.49 9.15
C VAL A 79 25.75 -1.00 10.40
N MET A 80 25.47 0.23 10.86
CA MET A 80 26.24 0.87 11.94
C MET A 80 25.69 0.59 13.33
N PHE A 81 24.37 0.42 13.48
CA PHE A 81 23.69 0.25 14.76
C PHE A 81 22.91 -1.07 14.86
N GLY A 82 22.81 -1.83 13.77
CA GLY A 82 22.08 -3.09 13.70
C GLY A 82 20.58 -2.91 13.39
N SER A 83 19.96 -3.96 12.86
CA SER A 83 18.55 -3.99 12.47
C SER A 83 17.59 -3.68 13.61
N GLY A 84 17.91 -4.11 14.84
CA GLY A 84 17.10 -3.85 16.02
C GLY A 84 16.90 -2.36 16.30
N ALA A 85 17.96 -1.55 16.23
CA ALA A 85 17.86 -0.10 16.47
C ALA A 85 17.04 0.62 15.40
N LEU A 86 17.15 0.18 14.14
CA LEU A 86 16.32 0.66 13.05
C LEU A 86 14.84 0.30 13.29
N TYR A 87 14.56 -0.94 13.66
CA TYR A 87 13.20 -1.44 13.89
C TYR A 87 12.55 -0.75 15.09
N ASP A 88 13.27 -0.54 16.20
CA ASP A 88 12.79 0.21 17.35
C ASP A 88 12.39 1.65 16.96
N ALA A 89 13.20 2.32 16.14
CA ALA A 89 12.91 3.67 15.67
C ALA A 89 11.67 3.72 14.75
N LEU A 90 11.54 2.74 13.84
CA LEU A 90 10.39 2.62 12.95
C LEU A 90 9.12 2.27 13.73
N HIS A 91 9.22 1.35 14.70
CA HIS A 91 8.11 0.96 15.58
C HIS A 91 7.61 2.17 16.37
N ALA A 92 8.49 2.89 17.06
CA ALA A 92 8.13 4.08 17.83
C ALA A 92 7.46 5.18 16.98
N LEU A 93 7.76 5.23 15.69
CA LEU A 93 7.15 6.17 14.76
C LEU A 93 5.78 5.68 14.26
N PHE A 94 5.70 4.43 13.79
CA PHE A 94 4.49 3.88 13.18
C PHE A 94 3.47 3.35 14.19
N ASP A 95 3.83 3.11 15.45
CA ASP A 95 2.94 2.75 16.56
C ASP A 95 2.23 3.97 17.17
N LYS A 96 1.80 4.91 16.31
CA LYS A 96 1.02 6.10 16.70
C LYS A 96 -0.31 6.15 15.96
N ASP A 97 -1.34 6.67 16.62
CA ASP A 97 -2.70 6.69 16.09
C ASP A 97 -2.97 7.81 15.07
N PHE A 98 -2.22 7.83 13.96
CA PHE A 98 -2.41 8.79 12.87
C PHE A 98 -3.84 8.74 12.28
N PRO A 99 -4.43 9.89 11.94
CA PRO A 99 -5.78 9.94 11.39
C PRO A 99 -5.83 9.43 9.95
N PRO A 100 -6.91 8.71 9.55
CA PRO A 100 -7.10 8.30 8.17
C PRO A 100 -7.41 9.47 7.24
N THR A 101 -6.70 9.51 6.11
CA THR A 101 -6.96 10.45 5.01
C THR A 101 -8.24 10.11 4.24
N ALA A 102 -8.67 11.00 3.34
CA ALA A 102 -9.83 10.77 2.47
C ALA A 102 -9.70 9.49 1.61
N VAL A 103 -8.48 9.11 1.23
CA VAL A 103 -8.21 7.86 0.48
C VAL A 103 -8.59 6.64 1.31
N HIS A 104 -8.13 6.56 2.55
CA HIS A 104 -8.42 5.45 3.46
C HIS A 104 -9.92 5.32 3.71
N LYS A 105 -10.57 6.45 4.06
CA LYS A 105 -12.02 6.50 4.32
C LYS A 105 -12.84 6.08 3.10
N CYS A 106 -12.48 6.56 1.91
CA CYS A 106 -13.16 6.20 0.67
C CYS A 106 -13.14 4.68 0.46
N PHE A 107 -11.97 4.03 0.50
CA PHE A 107 -11.90 2.59 0.24
C PHE A 107 -12.51 1.74 1.35
N ALA A 108 -12.39 2.16 2.61
CA ALA A 108 -13.03 1.48 3.74
C ALA A 108 -14.57 1.52 3.65
N SER A 109 -15.15 2.59 3.10
CA SER A 109 -16.61 2.74 2.98
C SER A 109 -17.25 1.92 1.84
N ILE A 110 -16.46 1.46 0.86
CA ILE A 110 -16.99 0.82 -0.37
C ILE A 110 -17.82 -0.44 -0.07
N PRO A 111 -17.36 -1.41 0.74
CA PRO A 111 -18.14 -2.62 0.98
C PRO A 111 -19.53 -2.31 1.57
N ASN A 112 -19.60 -1.42 2.56
CA ASN A 112 -20.84 -0.87 3.12
C ASN A 112 -21.73 -0.16 2.07
N ILE A 113 -21.15 0.66 1.18
CA ILE A 113 -21.90 1.33 0.11
C ILE A 113 -22.51 0.30 -0.84
N LEU A 114 -21.72 -0.67 -1.30
CA LEU A 114 -22.16 -1.69 -2.26
C LEU A 114 -23.23 -2.61 -1.66
N THR A 115 -23.05 -3.01 -0.39
CA THR A 115 -24.02 -3.84 0.35
C THR A 115 -25.35 -3.11 0.50
N ARG A 116 -25.36 -1.85 0.95
CA ARG A 116 -26.60 -1.05 1.09
C ARG A 116 -27.32 -0.84 -0.24
N LYS A 117 -26.59 -0.82 -1.34
CA LYS A 117 -27.13 -0.67 -2.70
C LYS A 117 -27.37 -2.02 -3.42
N ASN A 118 -27.25 -3.14 -2.69
CA ASN A 118 -27.55 -4.50 -3.17
C ASN A 118 -26.70 -4.97 -4.37
N TYR A 119 -25.48 -4.42 -4.52
CA TYR A 119 -24.52 -4.90 -5.49
C TYR A 119 -23.94 -6.24 -5.04
N ARG A 120 -23.93 -7.22 -5.95
CA ARG A 120 -23.29 -8.53 -5.73
C ARG A 120 -21.95 -8.56 -6.45
N SER A 121 -20.89 -8.25 -5.72
CA SER A 121 -19.52 -8.34 -6.21
C SER A 121 -18.61 -8.89 -5.12
N ASP A 122 -17.46 -9.42 -5.53
CA ASP A 122 -16.37 -9.65 -4.61
C ASP A 122 -15.98 -8.36 -3.88
N HIS A 123 -15.54 -8.52 -2.64
CA HIS A 123 -14.92 -7.49 -1.83
C HIS A 123 -13.59 -7.01 -2.44
N LEU A 124 -13.04 -5.96 -1.83
CA LEU A 124 -11.82 -5.33 -2.29
C LEU A 124 -10.60 -6.18 -1.97
N LEU A 125 -9.71 -6.31 -2.95
CA LEU A 125 -8.30 -6.54 -2.69
C LEU A 125 -7.61 -5.19 -2.81
N ILE A 126 -6.96 -4.73 -1.75
CA ILE A 126 -6.18 -3.49 -1.73
C ILE A 126 -4.73 -3.87 -1.49
N ALA A 127 -3.84 -3.49 -2.41
CA ALA A 127 -2.41 -3.66 -2.23
C ALA A 127 -1.78 -2.36 -1.70
N THR A 128 -0.82 -2.45 -0.80
CA THR A 128 -0.08 -1.29 -0.30
C THR A 128 1.37 -1.61 0.01
N THR A 129 2.18 -0.56 -0.04
CA THR A 129 3.60 -0.56 0.31
C THR A 129 3.87 0.26 1.57
N ASN A 130 2.81 0.69 2.25
CA ASN A 130 2.88 1.48 3.47
C ASN A 130 3.02 0.56 4.68
N TYR A 131 3.78 1.02 5.67
CA TYR A 131 4.08 0.24 6.86
C TYR A 131 3.04 0.42 7.98
N ASP A 132 2.38 1.58 8.02
CA ASP A 132 1.37 1.98 9.01
C ASP A 132 0.07 1.16 8.94
N ASP A 133 -0.80 1.27 9.94
CA ASP A 133 -2.09 0.55 10.03
C ASP A 133 -3.31 1.44 9.74
N VAL A 134 -3.12 2.59 9.07
CA VAL A 134 -4.18 3.60 8.93
C VAL A 134 -5.33 3.10 8.06
N LEU A 135 -5.04 2.29 7.03
CA LEU A 135 -6.07 1.65 6.21
C LEU A 135 -6.88 0.65 7.03
N GLU A 136 -6.21 -0.20 7.79
CA GLU A 136 -6.79 -1.20 8.68
C GLU A 136 -7.72 -0.53 9.71
N ARG A 137 -7.27 0.56 10.32
CA ARG A 137 -8.10 1.35 11.26
C ARG A 137 -9.29 2.01 10.58
N ALA A 138 -9.16 2.46 9.34
CA ALA A 138 -10.29 2.99 8.57
C ALA A 138 -11.36 1.90 8.32
N PHE A 139 -10.96 0.68 7.96
CA PHE A 139 -11.90 -0.45 7.83
C PHE A 139 -12.58 -0.79 9.15
N ARG A 140 -11.84 -0.83 10.27
CA ARG A 140 -12.43 -1.05 11.60
C ARG A 140 -13.44 0.03 11.98
N ALA A 141 -13.17 1.29 11.65
CA ALA A 141 -14.08 2.40 11.91
C ALA A 141 -15.39 2.30 11.13
N GLU A 142 -15.37 1.67 9.95
CA GLU A 142 -16.56 1.36 9.14
C GLU A 142 -17.27 0.06 9.59
N GLY A 143 -16.74 -0.64 10.59
CA GLY A 143 -17.27 -1.93 11.05
C GLY A 143 -17.06 -3.08 10.06
N GLU A 144 -16.15 -2.92 9.11
CA GLU A 144 -15.87 -3.89 8.06
C GLU A 144 -14.86 -4.93 8.54
N LEU A 145 -15.14 -6.21 8.29
CA LEU A 145 -14.17 -7.29 8.51
C LEU A 145 -13.21 -7.36 7.31
N PHE A 146 -11.93 -7.63 7.58
CA PHE A 146 -10.91 -7.74 6.55
C PHE A 146 -9.76 -8.64 6.99
N ASP A 147 -9.15 -9.30 6.01
CA ASP A 147 -7.91 -10.05 6.19
C ASP A 147 -6.71 -9.15 5.88
N VAL A 148 -5.61 -9.31 6.61
CA VAL A 148 -4.32 -8.68 6.27
C VAL A 148 -3.33 -9.74 5.87
N VAL A 149 -2.76 -9.62 4.67
CA VAL A 149 -1.70 -10.49 4.18
C VAL A 149 -0.45 -9.65 4.03
N TYR A 150 0.61 -9.95 4.78
CA TYR A 150 1.83 -9.14 4.77
C TYR A 150 3.08 -9.97 4.49
N TYR A 151 3.99 -9.39 3.72
CA TYR A 151 5.28 -9.98 3.41
C TYR A 151 6.16 -10.01 4.66
N VAL A 152 6.95 -11.08 4.82
CA VAL A 152 7.97 -11.23 5.86
C VAL A 152 9.36 -11.01 5.23
N ALA A 153 10.06 -9.97 5.69
CA ALA A 153 11.31 -9.46 5.17
C ALA A 153 12.54 -9.89 5.98
N ASP A 154 12.37 -10.34 7.23
CA ASP A 154 13.45 -10.85 8.06
C ASP A 154 13.08 -12.11 8.87
N GLY A 155 14.07 -12.77 9.47
CA GLY A 155 13.94 -13.96 10.29
C GLY A 155 13.83 -15.28 9.50
N GLU A 156 13.51 -16.37 10.21
CA GLU A 156 13.46 -17.72 9.61
C GLU A 156 12.40 -17.87 8.51
N ARG A 157 11.32 -17.08 8.59
CA ARG A 157 10.19 -17.06 7.64
C ARG A 157 10.37 -16.02 6.54
N ARG A 158 11.54 -15.40 6.45
CA ARG A 158 11.87 -14.39 5.45
C ARG A 158 11.56 -14.90 4.05
N GLY A 159 10.88 -14.06 3.28
CA GLY A 159 10.44 -14.34 1.91
C GLY A 159 9.07 -14.98 1.79
N MET A 160 8.38 -15.23 2.90
CA MET A 160 7.04 -15.79 2.92
C MET A 160 6.00 -14.69 3.20
N PHE A 161 4.72 -15.07 3.25
CA PHE A 161 3.63 -14.20 3.67
C PHE A 161 2.96 -14.76 4.93
N GLU A 162 2.56 -13.89 5.84
CA GLU A 162 1.65 -14.23 6.93
C GLU A 162 0.27 -13.62 6.68
N HIS A 163 -0.77 -14.34 7.09
CA HIS A 163 -2.16 -13.91 7.05
C HIS A 163 -2.66 -13.68 8.47
N LEU A 164 -3.02 -12.45 8.78
CA LEU A 164 -3.74 -12.04 9.98
C LEU A 164 -5.25 -11.99 9.67
N ALA A 165 -6.00 -12.91 10.28
CA ALA A 165 -7.46 -12.95 10.19
C ALA A 165 -8.11 -11.91 11.14
N PRO A 166 -9.40 -11.55 10.96
CA PRO A 166 -10.06 -10.54 11.80
C PRO A 166 -10.13 -10.89 13.29
N ASP A 167 -10.06 -12.17 13.64
CA ASP A 167 -10.07 -12.64 15.02
C ASP A 167 -8.69 -12.52 15.71
N GLY A 168 -7.68 -12.02 14.99
CA GLY A 168 -6.30 -11.89 15.46
C GLY A 168 -5.43 -13.12 15.21
N THR A 169 -5.98 -14.19 14.64
CA THR A 169 -5.21 -15.40 14.34
C THR A 169 -4.23 -15.14 13.21
N ILE A 170 -2.97 -15.57 13.39
CA ILE A 170 -1.92 -15.43 12.38
C ILE A 170 -1.55 -16.80 11.81
N TRP A 171 -1.60 -16.91 10.48
CA TRP A 171 -1.24 -18.11 9.73
C TRP A 171 -0.05 -17.83 8.81
N LEU A 172 0.97 -18.67 8.88
CA LEU A 172 2.00 -18.70 7.84
C LEU A 172 1.41 -19.28 6.54
N ILE A 173 1.69 -18.63 5.42
CA ILE A 173 1.33 -19.13 4.09
C ILE A 173 2.55 -19.90 3.55
N ASP A 174 2.67 -21.16 3.96
CA ASP A 174 3.78 -22.04 3.56
C ASP A 174 3.55 -22.71 2.20
N LYS A 175 2.30 -23.01 1.87
CA LYS A 175 1.86 -23.57 0.59
C LYS A 175 0.79 -22.67 -0.05
N PRO A 176 1.19 -21.59 -0.75
CA PRO A 176 0.26 -20.61 -1.32
C PRO A 176 -0.80 -21.23 -2.24
N ASN A 177 -0.44 -22.27 -3.00
CA ASN A 177 -1.36 -22.97 -3.91
C ASN A 177 -2.44 -23.80 -3.20
N GLU A 178 -2.22 -24.17 -1.95
CA GLU A 178 -3.16 -24.95 -1.13
C GLU A 178 -3.90 -24.06 -0.11
N TYR A 179 -3.56 -22.78 -0.02
CA TYR A 179 -4.06 -21.87 1.00
C TYR A 179 -5.50 -21.43 0.71
N LYS A 180 -6.44 -21.80 1.58
CA LYS A 180 -7.90 -21.60 1.39
C LYS A 180 -8.55 -20.63 2.36
N ASN A 181 -7.80 -20.08 3.32
CA ASN A 181 -8.37 -19.24 4.38
C ASN A 181 -8.64 -17.79 3.94
N LEU A 182 -8.52 -17.47 2.65
CA LEU A 182 -8.81 -16.15 2.09
C LEU A 182 -9.94 -16.25 1.08
N SER A 183 -10.98 -15.44 1.28
CA SER A 183 -12.16 -15.41 0.44
C SER A 183 -12.65 -13.99 0.21
N LEU A 184 -12.44 -13.49 -1.02
CA LEU A 184 -12.94 -12.17 -1.44
C LEU A 184 -14.47 -12.14 -1.60
N SER A 185 -15.16 -13.28 -1.59
CA SER A 185 -16.62 -13.29 -1.52
C SER A 185 -17.14 -13.02 -0.10
N GLU A 186 -16.30 -13.21 0.92
CA GLU A 186 -16.67 -13.01 2.32
C GLU A 186 -16.27 -11.63 2.84
N ARG A 187 -15.04 -11.20 2.54
CA ARG A 187 -14.48 -9.97 3.13
C ARG A 187 -13.33 -9.40 2.31
N SER A 188 -12.95 -8.15 2.61
CA SER A 188 -11.84 -7.48 1.93
C SER A 188 -10.49 -8.01 2.37
N ILE A 189 -9.48 -7.91 1.50
CA ILE A 189 -8.09 -8.30 1.79
C ILE A 189 -7.18 -7.08 1.62
N ILE A 190 -6.38 -6.78 2.64
CA ILE A 190 -5.30 -5.79 2.58
C ILE A 190 -3.97 -6.53 2.41
N LEU A 191 -3.33 -6.35 1.26
CA LEU A 191 -2.05 -6.97 0.91
C LEU A 191 -0.90 -5.96 1.12
N LYS A 192 -0.04 -6.20 2.11
CA LYS A 192 1.10 -5.34 2.46
C LYS A 192 2.41 -5.94 1.96
N LEU A 193 3.00 -5.28 0.97
CA LEU A 193 4.13 -5.82 0.21
C LEU A 193 5.50 -5.49 0.82
N HIS A 194 5.55 -4.47 1.67
CA HIS A 194 6.78 -4.05 2.35
C HIS A 194 6.83 -4.45 3.84
N GLY A 195 5.95 -5.36 4.24
CA GLY A 195 5.71 -5.62 5.66
C GLY A 195 4.91 -4.50 6.32
N ALA A 196 4.91 -4.47 7.65
CA ALA A 196 4.08 -3.59 8.46
C ALA A 196 4.64 -3.46 9.87
N VAL A 197 4.25 -2.38 10.55
CA VAL A 197 4.30 -2.31 12.01
C VAL A 197 3.34 -3.37 12.59
N SER A 198 3.82 -4.12 13.59
CA SER A 198 3.05 -5.13 14.29
C SER A 198 2.51 -4.56 15.60
N ARG A 199 1.23 -4.20 15.60
CA ARG A 199 0.51 -3.77 16.82
C ARG A 199 -0.22 -4.89 17.55
N PHE A 200 -0.19 -6.11 17.01
CA PHE A 200 -0.97 -7.25 17.51
C PHE A 200 -0.14 -8.21 18.38
N ARG A 201 1.19 -8.14 18.30
CA ARG A 201 2.12 -8.91 19.14
C ARG A 201 2.85 -7.94 20.07
N ALA A 202 3.12 -8.38 21.31
CA ALA A 202 3.78 -7.54 22.31
C ALA A 202 5.19 -7.11 21.85
N ASN A 203 5.59 -5.90 22.22
CA ASN A 203 6.95 -5.34 22.09
C ASN A 203 7.53 -5.20 20.67
N GLY A 204 6.73 -5.23 19.60
CA GLY A 204 7.27 -5.01 18.24
C GLY A 204 8.15 -6.16 17.71
N ASP A 205 8.27 -7.29 18.42
CA ASP A 205 9.07 -8.48 18.04
C ASP A 205 8.67 -9.13 16.69
N ALA A 206 7.59 -8.65 16.07
CA ALA A 206 7.11 -9.10 14.78
C ALA A 206 6.95 -7.99 13.75
N ASP A 207 7.48 -6.80 14.06
CA ASP A 207 7.63 -5.74 13.07
C ASP A 207 8.43 -6.25 11.88
N ASN A 208 8.06 -5.80 10.70
CA ASN A 208 8.73 -6.24 9.50
C ASN A 208 8.73 -5.14 8.43
N TYR A 209 9.90 -4.77 7.94
CA TYR A 209 10.05 -3.64 7.03
C TYR A 209 10.97 -3.97 5.85
N VAL A 210 10.49 -3.87 4.61
CA VAL A 210 11.35 -3.80 3.42
C VAL A 210 11.76 -2.34 3.23
N ILE A 211 12.95 -1.95 3.70
CA ILE A 211 13.35 -0.53 3.77
C ILE A 211 14.83 -0.27 3.43
N THR A 212 15.74 -1.19 3.76
CA THR A 212 17.17 -1.07 3.43
C THR A 212 17.47 -1.56 2.01
N GLU A 213 18.63 -1.17 1.45
CA GLU A 213 19.06 -1.67 0.14
C GLU A 213 19.11 -3.20 0.10
N ASP A 214 19.66 -3.83 1.14
CA ASP A 214 19.75 -5.28 1.28
C ASP A 214 18.37 -5.94 1.29
N HIS A 215 17.38 -5.37 1.99
CA HIS A 215 16.01 -5.89 1.97
C HIS A 215 15.46 -5.93 0.53
N TYR A 216 15.68 -4.88 -0.26
CA TYR A 216 15.21 -4.85 -1.64
C TYR A 216 16.01 -5.76 -2.57
N ILE A 217 17.33 -5.90 -2.38
CA ILE A 217 18.16 -6.87 -3.14
C ILE A 217 17.64 -8.29 -2.88
N GLU A 218 17.41 -8.64 -1.63
CA GLU A 218 16.86 -9.95 -1.28
C GLU A 218 15.43 -10.14 -1.76
N TYR A 219 14.61 -9.09 -1.68
CA TYR A 219 13.25 -9.07 -2.20
C TYR A 219 13.24 -9.38 -3.71
N LEU A 220 14.21 -8.85 -4.47
CA LEU A 220 14.31 -9.03 -5.92
C LEU A 220 14.99 -10.33 -6.37
N THR A 221 15.90 -10.89 -5.57
CA THR A 221 16.66 -12.11 -5.93
C THR A 221 15.86 -13.40 -5.70
N ARG A 222 14.76 -13.32 -4.94
CA ARG A 222 13.90 -14.47 -4.63
C ARG A 222 12.90 -14.78 -5.75
N THR A 223 12.30 -15.97 -5.65
CA THR A 223 11.22 -16.46 -6.52
C THR A 223 10.13 -15.40 -6.73
N ASP A 224 9.59 -15.36 -7.95
CA ASP A 224 8.46 -14.53 -8.37
C ASP A 224 7.37 -14.46 -7.28
N LEU A 225 6.96 -13.24 -6.91
CA LEU A 225 5.99 -13.02 -5.84
C LEU A 225 4.63 -13.62 -6.15
N SER A 226 4.29 -13.74 -7.45
CA SER A 226 3.08 -14.44 -7.88
C SER A 226 3.03 -15.90 -7.42
N LYS A 227 4.18 -16.55 -7.17
CA LYS A 227 4.25 -17.93 -6.64
C LYS A 227 4.17 -18.00 -5.12
N LEU A 228 4.32 -16.87 -4.44
CA LEU A 228 4.31 -16.74 -2.98
C LEU A 228 2.96 -16.28 -2.45
N LEU A 229 2.10 -15.73 -3.32
CA LEU A 229 0.76 -15.31 -2.97
C LEU A 229 -0.27 -16.45 -3.16
N PRO A 230 -1.30 -16.53 -2.29
CA PRO A 230 -2.42 -17.44 -2.50
C PRO A 230 -3.12 -17.24 -3.84
N VAL A 231 -3.66 -18.34 -4.40
CA VAL A 231 -4.34 -18.33 -5.71
C VAL A 231 -5.48 -17.31 -5.78
N THR A 232 -6.22 -17.13 -4.68
CA THR A 232 -7.28 -16.12 -4.58
C THR A 232 -6.76 -14.71 -4.88
N VAL A 233 -5.59 -14.35 -4.34
CA VAL A 233 -4.98 -13.03 -4.51
C VAL A 233 -4.43 -12.85 -5.91
N THR A 234 -3.69 -13.85 -6.42
CA THR A 234 -3.10 -13.79 -7.77
C THR A 234 -4.15 -13.76 -8.86
N ALA A 235 -5.21 -14.57 -8.72
CA ALA A 235 -6.34 -14.57 -9.66
C ALA A 235 -7.06 -13.21 -9.68
N LYS A 236 -7.23 -12.57 -8.52
CA LYS A 236 -7.82 -11.23 -8.43
C LYS A 236 -6.94 -10.19 -9.11
N LEU A 237 -5.64 -10.17 -8.85
CA LEU A 237 -4.68 -9.26 -9.49
C LEU A 237 -4.69 -9.42 -11.03
N ALA A 238 -4.73 -10.66 -11.54
CA ALA A 238 -4.71 -10.94 -12.98
C ALA A 238 -6.02 -10.60 -13.71
N ARG A 239 -7.14 -10.48 -12.98
CA ARG A 239 -8.49 -10.25 -13.53
C ARG A 239 -9.07 -8.88 -13.17
N SER A 240 -8.24 -7.95 -12.74
CA SER A 240 -8.65 -6.62 -12.31
C SER A 240 -7.84 -5.52 -13.00
N HIS A 241 -8.48 -4.36 -13.13
CA HIS A 241 -7.80 -3.10 -13.38
C HIS A 241 -6.98 -2.71 -12.14
N ILE A 242 -5.78 -2.15 -12.30
CA ILE A 242 -4.97 -1.65 -11.19
C ILE A 242 -5.10 -0.12 -11.13
N LEU A 243 -5.37 0.42 -9.94
CA LEU A 243 -5.45 1.85 -9.69
C LEU A 243 -4.33 2.28 -8.73
N PHE A 244 -3.25 2.82 -9.27
CA PHE A 244 -2.09 3.31 -8.52
C PHE A 244 -2.37 4.71 -7.95
N LEU A 245 -2.21 4.84 -6.62
CA LEU A 245 -2.46 6.07 -5.88
C LEU A 245 -1.29 6.39 -4.97
N GLY A 246 -0.81 7.65 -5.00
CA GLY A 246 0.23 8.11 -4.08
C GLY A 246 1.63 7.57 -4.38
N TYR A 247 1.95 7.31 -5.64
CA TYR A 247 3.28 6.91 -6.08
C TYR A 247 4.00 8.03 -6.85
N ALA A 248 5.17 8.43 -6.35
CA ALA A 248 6.14 9.17 -7.15
C ALA A 248 7.14 8.18 -7.75
N LEU A 249 7.48 8.30 -9.04
CA LEU A 249 8.44 7.38 -9.69
C LEU A 249 9.90 7.63 -9.33
N ARG A 250 10.19 8.65 -8.50
CA ARG A 250 11.50 8.80 -7.87
C ARG A 250 11.88 7.57 -7.05
N ASP A 251 10.89 6.80 -6.62
CA ASP A 251 11.08 5.57 -5.87
C ASP A 251 11.38 4.40 -6.82
N TRP A 252 12.65 3.98 -6.90
CA TRP A 252 13.01 2.73 -7.58
C TRP A 252 12.32 1.51 -6.96
N ASN A 253 11.89 1.63 -5.71
CA ASN A 253 11.17 0.64 -4.91
C ASN A 253 9.86 0.23 -5.58
N LEU A 254 9.08 1.19 -6.10
CA LEU A 254 7.87 0.87 -6.87
C LEU A 254 8.24 0.01 -8.09
N ARG A 255 9.30 0.37 -8.81
CA ARG A 255 9.74 -0.38 -10.00
C ARG A 255 10.14 -1.81 -9.63
N ALA A 256 10.80 -1.98 -8.48
CA ALA A 256 11.15 -3.30 -7.95
C ALA A 256 9.91 -4.16 -7.67
N ILE A 257 8.88 -3.58 -7.05
CA ILE A 257 7.62 -4.27 -6.74
C ILE A 257 6.83 -4.62 -7.99
N LEU A 258 6.67 -3.66 -8.92
CA LEU A 258 5.97 -3.89 -10.18
C LEU A 258 6.64 -5.05 -10.94
N ARG A 259 7.97 -5.08 -10.96
CA ARG A 259 8.74 -6.18 -11.56
C ARG A 259 8.54 -7.49 -10.80
N ARG A 260 8.32 -7.47 -9.49
CA ARG A 260 8.12 -8.70 -8.72
C ARG A 260 6.71 -9.29 -8.88
N ILE A 261 5.68 -8.46 -9.11
CA ILE A 261 4.30 -8.92 -9.28
C ILE A 261 4.00 -9.26 -10.74
N TRP A 262 4.43 -8.40 -11.66
CA TRP A 262 4.07 -8.48 -13.09
C TRP A 262 5.28 -8.68 -14.01
N GLN A 263 6.51 -8.74 -13.48
CA GLN A 263 7.73 -8.86 -14.28
C GLN A 263 7.80 -7.78 -15.37
N ASP A 264 8.10 -8.19 -16.61
CA ASP A 264 8.01 -7.36 -17.81
C ASP A 264 6.70 -7.63 -18.59
N GLN A 265 5.73 -8.32 -17.97
CA GLN A 265 4.44 -8.59 -18.59
C GLN A 265 3.56 -7.36 -18.57
N LYS A 266 2.78 -7.19 -19.65
CA LYS A 266 1.74 -6.17 -19.71
C LYS A 266 0.59 -6.56 -18.80
N LEU A 267 -0.01 -5.56 -18.16
CA LEU A 267 -1.27 -5.76 -17.45
C LEU A 267 -2.36 -6.14 -18.46
N SER A 268 -3.13 -7.17 -18.14
CA SER A 268 -4.19 -7.69 -19.01
C SER A 268 -5.41 -6.76 -19.09
N TRP A 269 -5.51 -5.78 -18.19
CA TRP A 269 -6.61 -4.82 -18.08
C TRP A 269 -6.07 -3.38 -18.03
N ASN A 270 -6.82 -2.46 -18.66
CA ASN A 270 -6.52 -1.02 -18.62
C ASN A 270 -6.35 -0.56 -17.17
N SER A 271 -5.19 -0.02 -16.84
CA SER A 271 -4.86 0.38 -15.47
C SER A 271 -4.51 1.86 -15.43
N TRP A 272 -4.63 2.47 -14.25
CA TRP A 272 -4.54 3.91 -14.10
C TRP A 272 -3.57 4.29 -12.98
N ALA A 273 -2.87 5.40 -13.14
CA ALA A 273 -2.05 6.01 -12.11
C ALA A 273 -2.46 7.47 -11.90
N VAL A 274 -2.70 7.87 -10.66
CA VAL A 274 -3.02 9.26 -10.29
C VAL A 274 -1.76 9.93 -9.78
N LEU A 275 -1.28 10.93 -10.52
CA LEU A 275 -0.05 11.66 -10.22
C LEU A 275 -0.20 13.12 -10.65
N LEU A 276 0.04 14.05 -9.73
CA LEU A 276 0.00 15.48 -10.02
C LEU A 276 1.29 15.94 -10.71
N ALA A 277 1.16 16.69 -11.80
CA ALA A 277 2.27 17.31 -12.52
C ALA A 277 3.42 16.32 -12.84
N PRO A 278 3.13 15.20 -13.53
CA PRO A 278 4.13 14.19 -13.85
C PRO A 278 5.20 14.73 -14.80
N ASP A 279 6.45 14.32 -14.59
CA ASP A 279 7.54 14.69 -15.48
C ASP A 279 7.60 13.80 -16.75
N ALA A 280 8.54 14.11 -17.66
CA ALA A 280 8.67 13.37 -18.91
C ALA A 280 9.10 11.90 -18.72
N VAL A 281 9.84 11.59 -17.65
CA VAL A 281 10.21 10.23 -17.29
C VAL A 281 8.97 9.50 -16.78
N ASP A 282 8.13 10.17 -15.99
CA ASP A 282 6.91 9.60 -15.44
C ASP A 282 5.96 9.15 -16.53
N ILE A 283 5.65 10.07 -17.44
CA ILE A 283 4.75 9.83 -18.57
C ILE A 283 5.25 8.64 -19.40
N ARG A 284 6.55 8.61 -19.71
CA ARG A 284 7.14 7.53 -20.52
C ARG A 284 7.16 6.19 -19.78
N TYR A 285 7.41 6.17 -18.47
CA TYR A 285 7.48 4.95 -17.69
C TYR A 285 6.11 4.26 -17.61
N TRP A 286 5.07 5.00 -17.26
CA TRP A 286 3.70 4.47 -17.14
C TRP A 286 3.13 4.09 -18.51
N SER A 287 3.36 4.91 -19.55
CA SER A 287 2.92 4.61 -20.92
C SER A 287 3.52 3.31 -21.47
N ARG A 288 4.80 3.00 -21.19
CA ARG A 288 5.43 1.73 -21.58
C ARG A 288 4.75 0.49 -20.97
N ARG A 289 4.04 0.66 -19.86
CA ARG A 289 3.27 -0.39 -19.18
C ARG A 289 1.79 -0.38 -19.55
N GLU A 290 1.39 0.48 -20.50
CA GLU A 290 -0.02 0.68 -20.90
C GLU A 290 -0.90 1.12 -19.72
N ILE A 291 -0.30 1.88 -18.79
CA ILE A 291 -0.99 2.48 -17.65
C ILE A 291 -1.29 3.94 -18.00
N GLU A 292 -2.57 4.29 -17.97
CA GLU A 292 -3.05 5.65 -18.22
C GLU A 292 -2.71 6.54 -17.03
N LEU A 293 -2.00 7.64 -17.29
CA LEU A 293 -1.60 8.60 -16.27
C LEU A 293 -2.62 9.73 -16.19
N LEU A 294 -3.12 9.98 -14.99
CA LEU A 294 -4.14 10.99 -14.70
C LEU A 294 -3.48 12.14 -13.94
N ASP A 295 -3.29 13.27 -14.63
CA ASP A 295 -2.78 14.51 -14.05
C ASP A 295 -3.88 15.25 -13.28
N ILE A 296 -3.98 14.92 -12.00
CA ILE A 296 -4.95 15.48 -11.04
C ILE A 296 -4.42 15.34 -9.62
N ARG A 297 -4.82 16.27 -8.73
CA ARG A 297 -4.55 16.15 -7.30
C ARG A 297 -5.27 14.92 -6.75
N LEU A 298 -4.56 14.11 -5.96
CA LEU A 298 -5.12 12.88 -5.37
C LEU A 298 -6.39 13.15 -4.55
N GLU A 299 -6.40 14.26 -3.81
CA GLU A 299 -7.55 14.73 -3.02
C GLU A 299 -8.78 15.03 -3.88
N GLU A 300 -8.59 15.72 -5.01
CA GLU A 300 -9.68 16.01 -5.95
C GLU A 300 -10.19 14.74 -6.63
N TYR A 301 -9.27 13.85 -7.01
CA TYR A 301 -9.61 12.57 -7.63
C TYR A 301 -10.43 11.70 -6.69
N ILE A 302 -10.00 11.57 -5.42
CA ILE A 302 -10.71 10.71 -4.47
C ILE A 302 -12.07 11.31 -4.08
N ALA A 303 -12.17 12.63 -3.90
CA ALA A 303 -13.47 13.28 -3.66
C ALA A 303 -14.47 13.01 -4.80
N ALA A 304 -13.99 13.05 -6.05
CA ALA A 304 -14.81 12.73 -7.22
C ALA A 304 -15.23 11.25 -7.30
N ILE A 305 -14.38 10.33 -6.81
CA ILE A 305 -14.71 8.90 -6.69
C ILE A 305 -15.73 8.67 -5.58
N THR A 306 -15.52 9.24 -4.39
CA THR A 306 -16.43 9.11 -3.24
C THR A 306 -17.83 9.60 -3.59
N SER A 307 -17.97 10.82 -4.14
CA SER A 307 -19.26 11.37 -4.55
C SER A 307 -19.99 10.45 -5.53
N ARG A 308 -19.28 9.88 -6.52
CA ARG A 308 -19.90 8.99 -7.52
C ARG A 308 -20.26 7.61 -6.99
N LEU A 309 -19.53 7.11 -5.98
CA LEU A 309 -19.89 5.88 -5.28
C LEU A 309 -21.17 6.08 -4.47
N ASP A 310 -21.30 7.22 -3.80
CA ASP A 310 -22.51 7.59 -3.05
C ASP A 310 -23.73 7.76 -3.97
N ASP A 311 -23.52 8.27 -5.19
CA ASP A 311 -24.56 8.45 -6.21
C ASP A 311 -24.92 7.18 -7.00
N LEU A 312 -24.26 6.03 -6.74
CA LEU A 312 -24.61 4.76 -7.41
C LEU A 312 -26.10 4.42 -7.19
N PRO A 313 -26.86 4.00 -8.20
CA PRO A 313 -28.23 3.55 -7.98
C PRO A 313 -28.26 2.22 -7.22
N PRO A 314 -29.31 1.92 -6.43
CA PRO A 314 -29.53 0.56 -5.93
C PRO A 314 -29.85 -0.40 -7.08
N VAL A 315 -29.49 -1.68 -6.92
CA VAL A 315 -29.72 -2.77 -7.90
C VAL A 315 -30.81 -3.74 -7.43
#